data_AF-A0A1I6NSP6-F1
#
_entry.id   AF-A0A1I6NSP6-F1
#
_cell.length_a   1.000
_cell.length_b   1.000
_cell.length_c   1.000
_cell.angle_alpha   90.00
_cell.angle_beta   90.00
_cell.angle_gamma   90.00
#
_symmetry.space_group_name_H-M   'P 1'
#
loop_
_entity.id
_entity.type
_entity.pdbx_description
1 polymer ?
#
loop_
_entity_poly.entity_id
_entity_poly.type
_entity_poly.pdbx_seq_one_letter_code
_entity_poly.pdbx_strand_id
1 'polypeptide(L)' 'MRIYRVTVGREGGESRVLKVPSKTDVQAADAAAPLMAEGESVLAIHETDDAYQEVSEGARPPGTQTHPDRIV' A
#
# COMPACT_ATOMS: atom_id res chain seq x y z
N MET A 1 -4.21 -10.41 8.34
CA MET A 1 -3.96 -9.35 7.35
C MET A 1 -3.50 -8.15 8.16
N ARG A 2 -2.34 -7.58 7.88
CA ARG A 2 -1.71 -6.53 8.69
C ARG A 2 -1.47 -5.30 7.83
N ILE A 3 -1.38 -4.13 8.44
CA ILE A 3 -1.03 -2.91 7.72
C ILE A 3 0.47 -2.68 7.88
N TYR A 4 1.15 -2.47 6.76
CA TYR A 4 2.56 -2.14 6.73
C TYR A 4 2.75 -0.68 6.31
N ARG A 5 3.65 -0.01 7.00
CA ARG A 5 4.16 1.32 6.66
C ARG A 5 5.43 1.17 5.85
N VAL A 6 5.32 1.41 4.56
CA VAL A 6 6.44 1.41 3.62
C VAL A 6 6.88 2.84 3.43
N THR A 7 8.07 3.17 3.94
CA THR A 7 8.70 4.46 3.69
C THR A 7 9.35 4.40 2.31
N VAL A 8 8.92 5.29 1.43
CA VAL A 8 9.47 5.44 0.08
C VAL A 8 10.04 6.85 -0.07
N GLY A 9 11.03 7.00 -0.92
CA GLY A 9 11.61 8.30 -1.20
C GLY A 9 12.63 8.22 -2.31
N ARG A 10 13.07 9.40 -2.76
CA ARG A 10 14.12 9.53 -3.77
C ARG A 10 15.47 9.80 -3.10
N GLU A 11 16.55 9.36 -3.72
CA GLU A 11 17.90 9.70 -3.27
C GLU A 11 18.08 11.23 -3.21
N GLY A 12 18.38 11.76 -2.02
CA GLY A 12 18.52 13.20 -1.77
C GLY A 12 17.21 14.00 -1.79
N GLY A 13 16.05 13.33 -1.82
CA GLY A 13 14.73 13.96 -1.90
C GLY A 13 13.86 13.74 -0.65
N GLU A 14 12.59 14.14 -0.75
CA GLU A 14 11.60 13.95 0.29
C GLU A 14 11.19 12.48 0.40
N SER A 15 10.95 12.02 1.63
CA SER A 15 10.45 10.67 1.91
C SER A 15 8.99 10.73 2.36
N ARG A 16 8.17 9.79 1.90
CA ARG A 16 6.76 9.64 2.30
C ARG A 16 6.45 8.22 2.75
N VAL A 17 5.38 8.07 3.52
CA VAL A 17 4.95 6.78 4.07
C VAL A 17 3.70 6.30 3.37
N LEU A 18 3.79 5.11 2.77
CA LEU A 18 2.67 4.38 2.17
C LEU A 18 2.16 3.33 3.15
N LYS A 19 0.85 3.27 3.35
CA LYS A 19 0.20 2.26 4.19
C LYS A 19 -0.46 1.22 3.29
N VAL A 20 0.06 0.00 3.32
CA VAL A 20 -0.40 -1.09 2.46
C VAL A 20 -0.85 -2.30 3.28
N PRO A 21 -1.99 -2.93 2.95
CA PRO A 21 -2.42 -4.16 3.58
C PRO A 21 -1.64 -5.34 3.01
N SER A 22 -0.98 -6.12 3.88
CA SER A 22 -0.20 -7.28 3.45
C SER A 22 -0.17 -8.39 4.51
N LYS A 23 0.24 -9.60 4.10
CA LYS A 23 0.48 -10.73 5.00
C LYS A 23 1.94 -10.79 5.47
N THR A 24 2.88 -10.33 4.63
CA THR A 24 4.32 -10.29 4.92
C THR A 24 4.94 -8.96 4.50
N ASP A 25 6.13 -8.66 5.02
CA ASP A 25 6.94 -7.50 4.67
C ASP A 25 7.33 -7.49 3.18
N VAL A 26 7.73 -8.64 2.61
CA VAL A 26 8.06 -8.77 1.19
C VAL A 26 6.87 -8.41 0.30
N GLN A 27 5.68 -8.90 0.64
CA GLN A 27 4.46 -8.59 -0.10
C GLN A 27 4.03 -7.13 0.09
N ALA A 28 4.43 -6.48 1.19
CA ALA A 28 4.17 -5.05 1.40
C ALA A 28 5.01 -4.19 0.46
N ALA A 29 6.27 -4.55 0.20
CA ALA A 29 7.11 -3.86 -0.78
C ALA A 29 6.50 -3.92 -2.19
N ASP A 30 6.06 -5.11 -2.60
CA ASP A 30 5.42 -5.34 -3.89
C ASP A 30 4.09 -4.57 -4.02
N ALA A 31 3.27 -4.58 -2.96
CA ALA A 31 2.02 -3.83 -2.91
C ALA A 31 2.22 -2.29 -2.90
N ALA A 32 3.38 -1.82 -2.43
CA ALA A 32 3.72 -0.40 -2.46
C ALA A 32 4.26 0.06 -3.83
N ALA A 33 4.88 -0.83 -4.61
CA ALA A 33 5.45 -0.52 -5.93
C ALA A 33 4.49 0.23 -6.88
N PRO A 34 3.21 -0.15 -7.06
CA PRO A 34 2.29 0.59 -7.93
C PRO A 34 1.85 1.96 -7.37
N LEU A 35 2.14 2.26 -6.09
CA LEU A 35 1.78 3.51 -5.41
C LEU A 35 2.95 4.50 -5.34
N MET A 36 4.12 4.06 -5.78
CA MET A 36 5.33 4.86 -5.84
C MET A 36 5.32 5.73 -7.09
N ALA A 37 5.82 6.94 -6.96
CA ALA A 37 6.13 7.81 -8.08
C ALA A 37 7.43 7.36 -8.77
N GLU A 38 7.59 7.78 -10.03
CA GLU A 38 8.78 7.45 -10.81
C GLU A 38 10.05 7.97 -10.13
N GLY A 39 11.02 7.07 -9.92
CA GLY A 39 12.28 7.38 -9.24
C GLY A 39 12.23 7.34 -7.71
N GLU A 40 11.10 7.00 -7.10
CA GLU A 40 11.06 6.63 -5.69
C GLU A 40 11.59 5.20 -5.49
N SER A 41 12.16 4.94 -4.32
CA SER A 41 12.64 3.62 -3.89
C SER A 41 12.17 3.32 -2.47
N VAL A 42 12.01 2.05 -2.14
CA VAL A 42 11.66 1.62 -0.77
C VAL A 42 12.86 1.81 0.13
N LEU A 43 12.69 2.62 1.17
CA LEU A 43 13.73 2.95 2.15
C LEU A 43 13.58 2.11 3.43
N ALA A 44 12.35 1.86 3.87
CA ALA A 44 12.07 1.08 5.08
C ALA A 44 10.66 0.46 5.03
N ILE A 45 10.49 -0.66 5.72
CA ILE A 45 9.20 -1.34 5.88
C ILE A 45 9.00 -1.65 7.35
N HIS A 46 7.90 -1.16 7.93
CA HIS A 46 7.53 -1.42 9.31
C HIS A 46 6.12 -2.00 9.38
N GLU A 47 5.95 -3.06 10.16
CA GLU A 47 4.63 -3.57 10.51
C GLU A 47 3.95 -2.61 11.50
N THR A 48 2.68 -2.31 11.26
CA THR A 48 1.82 -1.60 12.22
C THR A 48 0.89 -2.63 12.88
N ASP A 49 0.77 -2.55 14.21
CA ASP A 49 -0.18 -3.35 14.99
C ASP A 49 -1.64 -2.89 14.83
N ASP A 50 -1.83 -1.61 14.47
CA ASP A 50 -3.15 -1.02 14.20
C ASP A 50 -3.76 -1.52 12.87
N ALA A 51 -4.54 -2.60 12.96
CA ALA A 51 -5.32 -3.14 11.84
C ALA A 51 -6.45 -2.21 11.36
N TYR A 52 -6.78 -1.15 12.12
CA TYR A 52 -7.80 -0.15 11.78
C TYR A 52 -7.24 1.08 11.07
N GLN A 53 -5.95 1.11 10.77
CA GLN A 53 -5.33 2.29 10.16
C GLN A 53 -5.73 2.41 8.68
N GLU A 54 -6.21 3.60 8.28
CA GLU A 54 -6.54 3.90 6.87
C GLU A 54 -5.35 3.62 5.97
N VAL A 55 -5.57 2.78 4.95
CA VAL A 55 -4.58 2.46 3.92
C VAL A 55 -4.49 3.61 2.91
N SER A 56 -3.30 3.80 2.32
CA SER A 56 -3.10 4.84 1.32
C SER A 56 -4.04 4.65 0.12
N GLU A 57 -4.47 5.74 -0.52
CA GLU A 57 -5.28 5.66 -1.73
C GLU A 57 -4.53 4.88 -2.82
N GLY A 58 -5.22 3.93 -3.46
CA GLY A 58 -4.62 2.95 -4.38
C GLY A 58 -4.09 1.67 -3.73
N ALA A 59 -3.78 1.67 -2.43
CA ALA A 59 -3.33 0.47 -1.70
C ALA A 59 -4.48 -0.47 -1.32
N ARG A 60 -5.73 -0.03 -1.50
CA ARG A 60 -6.90 -0.88 -1.31
C ARG A 60 -6.86 -1.95 -2.41
N PRO A 61 -6.96 -3.26 -2.06
CA PRO A 61 -7.20 -4.26 -3.08
C PRO A 61 -8.44 -3.82 -3.87
N PRO A 62 -8.46 -3.96 -5.20
CA PRO A 62 -9.61 -3.57 -6.00
C PRO A 62 -10.80 -4.34 -5.45
N GLY A 63 -11.65 -3.64 -4.69
CA GLY A 63 -12.94 -4.15 -4.32
C GLY A 63 -13.67 -4.37 -5.63
N THR A 64 -13.98 -5.63 -5.92
CA THR A 64 -15.00 -6.02 -6.87
C THR A 64 -16.32 -5.36 -6.47
N GLN A 65 -16.50 -4.08 -6.80
CA GLN A 65 -17.82 -3.55 -7.06
C GLN A 65 -18.13 -3.74 -8.54
N THR A 66 -18.23 -5.01 -8.92
CA THR A 66 -19.14 -5.40 -9.98
C THR A 66 -20.35 -5.98 -9.26
N HIS A 67 -21.32 -5.12 -8.95
CA HIS A 67 -22.72 -5.53 -8.93
C HIS A 67 -23.29 -5.15 -10.30
N PRO A 68 -23.26 -6.03 -11.31
CA PRO A 68 -24.26 -5.97 -12.35
C PRO A 68 -25.44 -6.74 -11.77
N ASP A 69 -26.21 -6.11 -10.89
CA ASP A 69 -27.56 -6.61 -10.62
C ASP A 69 -28.39 -6.31 -11.86
N ARG A 70 -28.16 -7.12 -12.90
CA ARG A 70 -29.05 -7.24 -14.03
C ARG A 70 -29.99 -8.38 -13.68
N ILE A 71 -30.95 -8.09 -12.80
CA ILE A 71 -32.16 -8.88 -12.72
C ILE A 71 -33.16 -8.26 -13.71
N VAL A 72 -33.77 -9.17 -14.45
CA VAL A 72 -34.59 -9.08 -15.66
C VAL A 72 -35.69 -8.01 -15.68
#